data_AF-A0A2H9Q869-F1
#
_entry.id   AF-A0A2H9Q869-F1
#
_cell.length_a   1.000
_cell.length_b   1.000
_cell.length_c   1.000
_cell.angle_alpha   90.00
_cell.angle_beta   90.00
_cell.angle_gamma   90.00
#
_symmetry.space_group_name_H-M   'P 1'
#
loop_
_entity.id
_entity.type
_entity.pdbx_description
1 polymer ?
#
loop_
_entity_poly.entity_id
_entity_poly.type
_entity_poly.pdbx_seq_one_letter_code
_entity_poly.pdbx_strand_id
1 'polypeptide(L)'
;MIPNSWEGVMAVSFAFSVVSWLVNTRFGDRKKLKKINKEIQAFQKELSEATKSGDKKKLKELGKRDSEVMDKTREMMMLSFKPLIVVLPLFWVAYAFVLPAFFPDFIVDNLSFYLPSSIMFWEPWKNYLGARGLFIYALLVFGLSFQLIEKIFEKVKKNG
;
A
#
# COMPACT_ATOMS: atom_id res chain seq x y z
N MET A 1 -26.66 -18.21 3.04
CA MET A 1 -25.98 -18.15 4.35
C MET A 1 -24.49 -18.12 4.07
N ILE A 2 -23.82 -17.00 4.34
CA ILE A 2 -22.35 -16.97 4.29
C ILE A 2 -21.89 -17.80 5.49
N PRO A 3 -21.03 -18.81 5.33
CA PRO A 3 -20.60 -19.64 6.46
C PRO A 3 -20.00 -18.74 7.55
N ASN A 4 -20.38 -18.94 8.81
CA ASN A 4 -19.80 -18.29 10.01
C ASN A 4 -18.37 -18.78 10.28
N SER A 5 -17.59 -18.91 9.22
CA SER A 5 -16.35 -19.64 9.16
C SER A 5 -15.30 -18.78 8.45
N TRP A 6 -14.03 -19.05 8.74
CA TRP A 6 -12.87 -18.32 8.23
C TRP A 6 -12.85 -18.17 6.69
N GLU A 7 -13.50 -19.08 5.94
CA GLU A 7 -13.61 -19.00 4.48
C GLU A 7 -14.42 -17.79 4.03
N GLY A 8 -15.45 -17.38 4.79
CA GLY A 8 -16.25 -16.19 4.50
C GLY A 8 -15.44 -14.91 4.62
N VAL A 9 -14.65 -14.78 5.69
CA VAL A 9 -13.74 -13.63 5.89
C VAL A 9 -12.69 -13.59 4.79
N MET A 10 -12.10 -14.73 4.43
CA MET A 10 -11.14 -14.81 3.32
C MET A 10 -11.75 -14.43 1.98
N ALA A 11 -12.98 -14.84 1.68
CA ALA A 11 -13.67 -14.47 0.44
C ALA A 11 -13.88 -12.95 0.34
N VAL A 12 -14.27 -12.30 1.45
CA VAL A 12 -14.42 -10.84 1.52
C VAL A 12 -13.06 -10.14 1.40
N SER A 13 -12.02 -10.62 2.08
CA SER A 13 -10.65 -10.11 1.94
C SER A 13 -10.11 -10.25 0.53
N PHE A 14 -10.38 -11.37 -0.13
CA PHE A 14 -9.97 -11.60 -1.51
C PHE A 14 -10.67 -10.63 -2.46
N ALA A 15 -11.99 -10.50 -2.35
CA ALA A 15 -12.76 -9.53 -3.14
C ALA A 15 -12.26 -8.09 -2.93
N PHE A 16 -12.04 -7.70 -1.67
CA PHE A 16 -11.48 -6.39 -1.34
C PHE A 16 -10.08 -6.18 -1.92
N SER A 17 -9.23 -7.21 -1.86
CA SER A 17 -7.87 -7.17 -2.42
C SER A 17 -7.89 -6.95 -3.93
N VAL A 18 -8.79 -7.63 -4.65
CA VAL A 18 -8.98 -7.47 -6.09
C VAL A 18 -9.45 -6.04 -6.42
N VAL A 19 -10.44 -5.52 -5.69
CA VAL A 19 -10.92 -4.15 -5.88
C VAL A 19 -9.82 -3.13 -5.59
N SER A 20 -9.08 -3.30 -4.49
CA SER A 20 -7.95 -2.44 -4.12
C SER A 20 -6.85 -2.45 -5.17
N TRP A 21 -6.54 -3.62 -5.72
CA TRP A 21 -5.59 -3.76 -6.81
C TRP A 21 -6.08 -3.06 -8.09
N LEU A 22 -7.35 -3.19 -8.44
CA LEU A 22 -7.95 -2.51 -9.58
C LEU A 22 -7.92 -0.97 -9.42
N VAL A 23 -8.24 -0.47 -8.23
CA VAL A 23 -8.14 0.96 -7.92
C VAL A 23 -6.70 1.43 -8.03
N ASN A 24 -5.74 0.70 -7.46
CA ASN A 24 -4.33 1.06 -7.52
C ASN A 24 -3.78 1.07 -8.95
N THR A 25 -4.17 0.10 -9.78
CA THR A 25 -3.75 0.02 -11.19
C THR A 25 -4.41 1.12 -12.04
N ARG A 26 -5.68 1.46 -11.78
CA ARG A 26 -6.43 2.45 -12.56
C ARG A 26 -6.07 3.91 -12.20
N PHE A 27 -5.88 4.19 -10.92
CA PHE A 27 -5.65 5.54 -10.40
C PHE A 27 -4.18 5.88 -10.16
N GLY A 28 -3.28 4.89 -10.11
CA GLY A 28 -1.87 5.09 -9.79
C GLY A 28 -1.00 5.69 -10.90
N ASP A 29 -1.53 5.97 -12.09
CA ASP A 29 -0.86 6.62 -13.23
C ASP A 29 0.66 6.33 -13.33
N ARG A 30 1.01 5.03 -13.40
CA ARG A 30 2.40 4.53 -13.22
C ARG A 30 3.41 5.19 -14.17
N LYS A 31 2.97 5.65 -15.35
CA LYS A 31 3.82 6.36 -16.32
C LYS A 31 4.26 7.74 -15.82
N LYS A 32 3.34 8.52 -15.26
CA LYS A 32 3.66 9.84 -14.70
C LYS A 32 4.53 9.72 -13.46
N LEU A 33 4.20 8.79 -12.56
CA LEU A 33 5.04 8.50 -11.39
C LEU A 33 6.48 8.16 -11.80
N LYS A 34 6.66 7.29 -12.81
CA LYS A 34 8.00 6.94 -13.30
C LYS A 34 8.74 8.11 -13.92
N LYS A 35 8.04 9.02 -14.62
CA LYS A 35 8.64 10.23 -15.20
C LYS A 35 9.09 11.19 -14.10
N ILE A 36 8.20 11.53 -13.17
CA ILE A 36 8.49 12.42 -12.04
C ILE A 36 9.64 11.87 -11.19
N ASN A 37 9.61 10.57 -10.89
CA ASN A 37 10.67 9.93 -10.10
C ASN A 37 12.03 9.99 -10.80
N LYS A 38 12.10 9.82 -12.14
CA LYS A 38 13.35 9.99 -12.88
C LYS A 38 13.89 11.41 -12.80
N GLU A 39 13.02 12.42 -12.92
CA GLU A 39 13.41 13.83 -12.84
C GLU A 39 13.89 14.21 -11.44
N ILE A 40 13.22 13.72 -10.39
CA ILE A 40 13.67 13.87 -8.99
C ILE A 40 15.03 13.21 -8.79
N GLN A 41 15.23 11.98 -9.28
CA GLN A 41 16.52 11.29 -9.15
C GLN A 41 17.65 11.99 -9.90
N ALA A 42 17.39 12.52 -11.10
CA ALA A 42 18.36 13.30 -11.85
C ALA A 42 18.76 14.57 -11.07
N PHE A 43 17.78 15.30 -10.53
CA PHE A 43 18.04 16.48 -9.70
C PHE A 43 18.82 16.14 -8.43
N GLN A 44 18.43 15.09 -7.71
CA GLN A 44 19.15 14.64 -6.51
C GLN A 44 20.60 14.25 -6.82
N LYS A 45 20.85 13.66 -7.99
CA LYS A 45 22.20 13.33 -8.46
C LYS A 45 23.02 14.59 -8.76
N GLU A 46 22.47 15.54 -9.51
CA GLU A 46 23.09 16.84 -9.79
C GLU A 46 23.40 17.61 -8.49
N LEU A 47 22.46 17.61 -7.54
CA LEU A 47 22.63 18.22 -6.22
C LEU A 47 23.74 17.55 -5.42
N SER A 48 23.81 16.22 -5.44
CA SER A 48 24.88 15.47 -4.77
C SER A 48 26.25 15.78 -5.38
N GLU A 49 26.35 15.82 -6.71
CA GLU A 49 27.59 16.13 -7.43
C GLU A 49 28.02 17.59 -7.21
N ALA A 50 27.08 18.55 -7.23
CA ALA A 50 27.35 19.97 -6.97
C ALA A 50 27.77 20.21 -5.51
N THR A 51 27.17 19.47 -4.55
CA THR A 51 27.54 19.54 -3.13
C THR A 51 28.93 18.96 -2.90
N LYS A 52 29.25 17.82 -3.51
CA LYS A 52 30.58 17.18 -3.42
C LYS A 52 31.68 18.01 -4.08
N SER A 53 31.37 18.69 -5.19
CA SER A 53 32.32 19.55 -5.90
C SER A 53 32.45 20.96 -5.31
N GLY A 54 31.60 21.35 -4.36
CA GLY A 54 31.64 22.66 -3.71
C GLY A 54 31.31 23.84 -4.64
N ASP A 55 30.68 23.58 -5.78
CA ASP A 55 30.41 24.58 -6.81
C ASP A 55 29.24 25.50 -6.41
N LYS A 56 29.57 26.60 -5.71
CA LYS A 56 28.60 27.58 -5.19
C LYS A 56 27.69 28.18 -6.26
N LYS A 57 28.14 28.26 -7.52
CA LYS A 57 27.31 28.77 -8.62
C LYS A 57 26.24 27.76 -8.99
N LYS A 58 26.62 26.50 -9.19
CA LYS A 58 25.67 25.40 -9.46
C LYS A 58 24.70 25.16 -8.31
N LEU A 59 25.15 25.23 -7.06
CA LEU A 59 24.26 25.11 -5.90
C LEU A 59 23.20 26.21 -5.85
N LYS A 60 23.55 27.44 -6.23
CA LYS A 60 22.59 28.56 -6.30
C LYS A 60 21.58 28.39 -7.44
N GLU A 61 21.99 27.81 -8.57
CA GLU A 61 21.09 27.47 -9.68
C GLU A 61 20.17 26.30 -9.34
N LEU A 62 20.71 25.24 -8.72
CA LEU A 62 19.92 24.09 -8.27
C LEU A 62 18.93 24.46 -7.17
N GLY A 63 19.29 25.39 -6.27
CA GLY A 63 18.35 25.93 -5.28
C GLY A 63 17.15 26.65 -5.90
N LYS A 64 17.27 27.20 -7.13
CA LYS A 64 16.12 27.75 -7.86
C LYS A 64 15.22 26.67 -8.46
N ARG A 65 15.81 25.53 -8.88
CA ARG A 65 15.07 24.36 -9.39
C ARG A 65 14.44 23.53 -8.29
N ASP A 66 14.87 23.70 -7.04
CA ASP A 66 14.34 22.98 -5.89
C ASP A 66 12.82 23.18 -5.72
N SER A 67 12.31 24.39 -5.98
CA SER A 67 10.86 24.66 -5.95
C SER A 67 10.09 23.84 -7.00
N GLU A 68 10.59 23.79 -8.24
CA GLU A 68 10.00 22.99 -9.32
C GLU A 68 10.00 21.49 -9.00
N VAL A 69 11.08 20.99 -8.40
CA VAL A 69 11.21 19.59 -7.99
C VAL A 69 10.32 19.30 -6.78
N MET A 70 10.17 20.24 -5.86
CA MET A 70 9.25 20.14 -4.74
C MET A 70 7.79 20.05 -5.21
N ASP A 71 7.40 20.82 -6.22
CA ASP A 71 6.06 20.74 -6.81
C ASP A 71 5.81 19.40 -7.50
N LYS A 72 6.80 18.87 -8.23
CA LYS A 72 6.74 17.51 -8.78
C LYS A 72 6.67 16.44 -7.69
N THR A 73 7.39 16.64 -6.59
CA THR A 73 7.34 15.74 -5.42
C THR A 73 5.94 15.73 -4.80
N ARG A 74 5.30 16.90 -4.70
CA ARG A 74 3.89 17.00 -4.27
C ARG A 74 2.95 16.31 -5.25
N GLU A 75 3.16 16.47 -6.56
CA GLU A 75 2.37 15.77 -7.57
C GLU A 75 2.50 14.25 -7.43
N MET A 76 3.72 13.72 -7.28
CA MET A 76 3.98 12.30 -7.04
C MET A 76 3.28 11.80 -5.77
N MET A 77 3.34 12.58 -4.71
CA MET A 77 2.67 12.30 -3.45
C MET A 77 1.15 12.25 -3.64
N MET A 78 0.55 13.23 -4.31
CA MET A 78 -0.88 13.24 -4.64
C MET A 78 -1.30 12.08 -5.53
N LEU A 79 -0.49 11.71 -6.53
CA LEU A 79 -0.73 10.54 -7.37
C LEU A 79 -0.73 9.24 -6.57
N SER A 80 0.10 9.15 -5.53
CA SER A 80 0.18 8.00 -4.63
C SER A 80 -0.96 8.00 -3.59
N PHE A 81 -1.46 9.18 -3.21
CA PHE A 81 -2.60 9.33 -2.30
C PHE A 81 -3.95 9.14 -2.97
N LYS A 82 -4.08 9.39 -4.28
CA LYS A 82 -5.34 9.20 -5.01
C LYS A 82 -5.96 7.81 -4.81
N PRO A 83 -5.21 6.70 -4.97
CA PRO A 83 -5.73 5.37 -4.64
C PRO A 83 -6.13 5.23 -3.17
N LEU A 84 -5.33 5.77 -2.24
CA LEU A 84 -5.58 5.65 -0.81
C LEU A 84 -6.89 6.33 -0.40
N ILE A 85 -7.20 7.50 -0.96
CA ILE A 85 -8.46 8.23 -0.69
C ILE A 85 -9.69 7.40 -1.07
N VAL A 86 -9.57 6.49 -2.05
CA VAL A 86 -10.67 5.63 -2.47
C VAL A 86 -10.68 4.31 -1.68
N VAL A 87 -9.51 3.71 -1.46
CA VAL A 87 -9.39 2.41 -0.78
C VAL A 87 -9.67 2.55 0.72
N LEU A 88 -9.31 3.66 1.36
CA LEU A 88 -9.42 3.83 2.81
C LEU A 88 -10.88 3.90 3.30
N PRO A 89 -11.80 4.68 2.68
CA PRO A 89 -13.21 4.64 3.03
C PRO A 89 -13.84 3.28 2.73
N LEU A 90 -13.46 2.65 1.62
CA LEU A 90 -13.93 1.31 1.27
C LEU A 90 -13.50 0.28 2.32
N PHE A 91 -12.25 0.38 2.79
CA PHE A 91 -11.73 -0.45 3.88
C PHE A 91 -12.54 -0.22 5.15
N TRP A 92 -12.82 1.04 5.49
CA TRP A 92 -13.60 1.37 6.67
C TRP A 92 -15.02 0.81 6.60
N VAL A 93 -15.67 0.87 5.44
CA VAL A 93 -17.00 0.28 5.24
C VAL A 93 -16.96 -1.24 5.40
N ALA A 94 -15.98 -1.91 4.79
CA ALA A 94 -15.80 -3.35 4.95
C ALA A 94 -15.55 -3.73 6.41
N TYR A 95 -14.67 -2.99 7.09
CA TYR A 95 -14.25 -3.25 8.45
C TYR A 95 -15.33 -2.97 9.51
N ALA A 96 -16.02 -1.82 9.40
CA ALA A 96 -16.94 -1.33 10.41
C ALA A 96 -18.39 -1.78 10.20
N PHE A 97 -18.80 -2.09 8.96
CA PHE A 97 -20.17 -2.47 8.65
C PHE A 97 -20.28 -3.92 8.17
N VAL A 98 -19.47 -4.34 7.20
CA VAL A 98 -19.60 -5.67 6.60
C VAL A 98 -19.16 -6.76 7.58
N LEU A 99 -17.99 -6.63 8.21
CA LEU A 99 -17.52 -7.63 9.17
C LEU A 99 -18.45 -7.86 10.36
N PRO A 100 -18.91 -6.84 11.11
CA PRO A 100 -19.81 -7.09 12.24
C PRO A 100 -21.23 -7.51 11.83
N ALA A 101 -21.72 -7.12 10.64
CA ALA A 101 -23.04 -7.55 10.17
C ALA A 101 -23.07 -9.02 9.75
N PHE A 102 -21.98 -9.53 9.16
CA PHE A 102 -21.91 -10.91 8.65
C PHE A 102 -21.17 -11.88 9.59
N PHE A 103 -20.33 -11.38 10.49
CA PHE A 103 -19.49 -12.20 11.40
C PHE A 103 -19.45 -11.62 12.83
N PRO A 104 -20.59 -11.50 13.53
CA PRO A 104 -20.66 -10.83 14.84
C PRO A 104 -19.83 -11.53 15.93
N ASP A 105 -19.83 -12.86 15.99
CA ASP A 105 -19.20 -13.66 17.06
C ASP A 105 -18.04 -14.54 16.57
N PHE A 106 -17.47 -14.23 15.41
CA PHE A 106 -16.43 -15.07 14.83
C PHE A 106 -15.07 -14.80 15.49
N ILE A 107 -14.55 -15.84 16.13
CA ILE A 107 -13.32 -15.84 16.91
C ILE A 107 -12.47 -17.06 16.53
N VAL A 108 -11.18 -16.84 16.31
CA VAL A 108 -10.18 -17.90 16.14
C VAL A 108 -9.32 -17.97 17.42
N ASP A 109 -9.66 -18.94 18.25
CA ASP A 109 -9.02 -19.17 19.55
C ASP A 109 -7.81 -20.12 19.49
N ASN A 110 -7.65 -20.88 18.40
CA ASN A 110 -6.66 -21.94 18.28
C ASN A 110 -5.61 -21.66 17.20
N LEU A 111 -4.90 -20.55 17.33
CA LEU A 111 -3.72 -20.29 16.52
C LEU A 111 -2.55 -21.11 17.05
N SER A 112 -1.95 -21.95 16.20
CA SER A 112 -0.75 -22.75 16.56
C SER A 112 0.51 -21.89 16.77
N PHE A 113 0.42 -20.57 16.64
CA PHE A 113 1.50 -19.62 16.78
C PHE A 113 1.01 -18.34 17.48
N TYR A 114 1.85 -17.80 18.37
CA TYR A 114 1.58 -16.53 19.04
C TYR A 114 1.82 -15.38 18.07
N LEU A 115 0.82 -14.50 17.91
CA LEU A 115 0.98 -13.27 17.16
C LEU A 115 1.44 -12.15 18.11
N PRO A 116 2.49 -11.39 17.73
CA PRO A 116 2.86 -10.18 18.46
C PRO A 116 1.68 -9.20 18.55
N SER A 117 1.49 -8.58 19.72
CA SER A 117 0.41 -7.60 19.96
C SER A 117 0.48 -6.38 19.03
N SER A 118 1.63 -6.08 18.44
CA SER A 118 1.81 -5.06 17.40
C SER A 118 1.06 -5.37 16.10
N ILE A 119 0.81 -6.65 15.80
CA ILE A 119 0.05 -7.12 14.64
C ILE A 119 -1.46 -7.16 14.94
N MET A 120 -1.84 -7.16 16.23
CA MET A 120 -3.23 -7.06 16.69
C MET A 120 -3.81 -5.65 16.68
N PHE A 121 -3.03 -4.63 16.20
CA PHE A 121 -3.23 -3.18 15.96
C PHE A 121 -4.43 -2.42 16.57
N TRP A 122 -5.60 -3.04 16.72
CA TRP A 122 -6.83 -2.46 17.25
C TRP A 122 -7.43 -3.19 18.47
N GLU A 123 -7.17 -4.49 18.65
CA GLU A 123 -7.56 -5.23 19.86
C GLU A 123 -6.35 -5.94 20.51
N PRO A 124 -5.28 -5.19 20.85
CA PRO A 124 -4.03 -5.77 21.38
C PRO A 124 -4.19 -6.48 22.73
N TRP A 125 -5.36 -6.33 23.37
CA TRP A 125 -5.72 -6.88 24.69
C TRP A 125 -6.40 -8.25 24.61
N LYS A 126 -6.72 -8.74 23.40
CA LYS A 126 -7.40 -10.03 23.20
C LYS A 126 -6.39 -11.07 22.75
N ASN A 127 -6.51 -12.31 23.24
CA ASN A 127 -5.62 -13.42 22.88
C ASN A 127 -6.15 -14.26 21.70
N TYR A 128 -7.13 -13.74 20.94
CA TYR A 128 -7.79 -14.44 19.84
C TYR A 128 -7.84 -13.56 18.58
N LEU A 129 -7.87 -14.18 17.39
CA LEU A 129 -8.11 -13.46 16.15
C LEU A 129 -9.61 -13.41 15.85
N GLY A 130 -10.25 -12.26 16.06
CA GLY A 130 -11.60 -12.04 15.58
C GLY A 130 -11.69 -11.89 14.05
N ALA A 131 -12.90 -11.80 13.50
CA ALA A 131 -13.14 -11.54 12.06
C ALA A 131 -12.34 -10.34 11.51
N ARG A 132 -12.24 -9.29 12.33
CA ARG A 132 -11.50 -8.06 12.05
C ARG A 132 -9.99 -8.28 11.91
N GLY A 133 -9.42 -9.09 12.81
CA GLY A 133 -7.99 -9.43 12.77
C GLY A 133 -7.65 -10.31 11.58
N LEU A 134 -8.49 -11.33 11.29
CA LEU A 134 -8.30 -12.20 10.14
C LEU A 134 -8.43 -11.45 8.81
N PHE A 135 -9.36 -10.49 8.74
CA PHE A 135 -9.54 -9.66 7.56
C PHE A 135 -8.24 -8.91 7.20
N ILE A 136 -7.64 -8.21 8.16
CA ILE A 136 -6.39 -7.46 7.95
C ILE A 136 -5.23 -8.40 7.61
N TYR A 137 -5.12 -9.54 8.29
CA TYR A 137 -4.07 -10.53 8.01
C TYR A 137 -4.18 -11.04 6.57
N ALA A 138 -5.37 -11.44 6.14
CA ALA A 138 -5.62 -11.89 4.78
C ALA A 138 -5.28 -10.79 3.77
N LEU A 139 -5.60 -9.52 4.03
CA LEU A 139 -5.22 -8.41 3.16
C LEU A 139 -3.70 -8.23 3.03
N LEU A 140 -2.96 -8.37 4.13
CA LEU A 140 -1.49 -8.28 4.09
C LEU A 140 -0.88 -9.43 3.30
N VAL A 141 -1.35 -10.66 3.54
CA VAL A 141 -0.89 -11.85 2.80
C VAL A 141 -1.21 -11.70 1.31
N PHE A 142 -2.47 -11.41 0.96
CA PHE A 142 -2.85 -11.20 -0.43
C PHE A 142 -2.10 -10.03 -1.06
N GLY A 143 -1.93 -8.91 -0.35
CA GLY A 143 -1.18 -7.76 -0.84
C GLY A 143 0.27 -8.08 -1.18
N LEU A 144 0.96 -8.81 -0.30
CA LEU A 144 2.34 -9.27 -0.55
C LEU A 144 2.40 -10.29 -1.70
N SER A 145 1.44 -11.23 -1.76
CA SER A 145 1.33 -12.18 -2.86
C SER A 145 1.14 -11.48 -4.20
N PHE A 146 0.24 -10.49 -4.29
CA PHE A 146 0.03 -9.69 -5.50
C PHE A 146 1.30 -8.94 -5.92
N GLN A 147 2.03 -8.35 -4.98
CA GLN A 147 3.31 -7.69 -5.28
C GLN A 147 4.36 -8.66 -5.83
N LEU A 148 4.45 -9.87 -5.28
CA LEU A 148 5.36 -10.90 -5.77
C LEU A 148 4.97 -11.37 -7.17
N ILE A 149 3.69 -11.59 -7.42
CA ILE A 149 3.17 -11.99 -8.75
C ILE A 149 3.48 -10.90 -9.78
N GLU A 150 3.22 -9.63 -9.49
CA GLU A 150 3.57 -8.51 -10.39
C GLU A 150 5.06 -8.49 -10.73
N LYS A 151 5.93 -8.66 -9.72
CA LYS A 151 7.39 -8.70 -9.94
C LYS A 151 7.83 -9.89 -10.79
N ILE A 152 7.23 -11.07 -10.59
CA ILE A 152 7.52 -12.26 -11.39
C ILE A 152 7.10 -12.03 -12.85
N PHE A 153 5.88 -11.51 -13.07
CA PHE A 153 5.38 -11.19 -14.42
C PHE A 153 6.24 -10.15 -15.14
N GLU A 154 6.66 -9.08 -14.45
CA GLU A 154 7.57 -8.08 -15.04
C GLU A 154 8.93 -8.68 -15.40
N LYS A 155 9.46 -9.58 -14.57
CA LYS A 155 10.73 -10.28 -14.82
C LYS A 155 10.62 -11.23 -16.03
N VAL A 156 9.52 -11.98 -16.14
CA VAL A 156 9.24 -12.87 -17.28
C VAL A 156 9.10 -12.08 -18.57
N LYS A 157 8.34 -10.98 -18.57
CA LYS A 157 8.13 -10.12 -19.75
C LYS A 157 9.40 -9.38 -20.22
N LYS A 158 10.38 -9.18 -19.34
CA LYS A 158 11.64 -8.53 -19.68
C LYS A 158 12.71 -9.50 -20.20
N ASN A 159 12.52 -10.80 -19.96
CA ASN A 159 13.45 -11.88 -20.32
C ASN A 159 12.99 -12.72 -21.53
N GLY A 160 11.81 -12.44 -22.10
CA GLY A 160 11.33 -13.00 -23.37
C GLY A 160 11.07 -11.87 -24.36
#